data_AF-A0AAN9HWI5-F1
#
_entry.id   AF-A0AAN9HWI5-F1
#
_cell.length_a   1.000
_cell.length_b   1.000
_cell.length_c   1.000
_cell.angle_alpha   90.00
_cell.angle_beta   90.00
_cell.angle_gamma   90.00
#
_symmetry.space_group_name_H-M   'P 1'
#
loop_
_entity.id
_entity.type
_entity.pdbx_description
1 polymer ?
#
loop_
_entity_poly.entity_id
_entity_poly.type
_entity_poly.pdbx_seq_one_letter_code
_entity_poly.pdbx_strand_id
1 'polypeptide(L)'
;MVVLELIRKVCCSNKSEKGKYFTIIILLLNAPSTAVIYESASTLVSLSSTPTAIRAAASTYCQLLLSQSDNNVKLIVLDRLNELKSSHREIMVEMVMDVLKALSSPNLDIRRKTIDISLELITPRNIDHVVMTLKNKVVKMQSGEHEKNGEYRQMLVQAIHSCAIKFPEVASTVVHLLMDFLGDSNVASAMDVVVFVREIIETNPKLRISIITRLLDTFYQIRSARVCLCALWIIGEYCLSLSEVESGIASIKQCLGDLPFYTAAEEGEGHDASKTAMQQVSSTTVSSRRPAILADGTYATQSAAIETAMLPPTLVQGSVSSVGNLRSLILSGDFSRGSCLVYADKTCVEVGGGSEF
;
A
#
# COMPACT_ATOMS: atom_id res chain seq x y z
N MET A 1 -8.44 -36.56 -26.25
CA MET A 1 -8.09 -35.52 -27.24
C MET A 1 -8.76 -35.79 -28.59
N VAL A 2 -8.38 -36.82 -29.34
CA VAL A 2 -8.93 -37.12 -30.69
C VAL A 2 -10.46 -37.21 -30.73
N VAL A 3 -11.08 -37.82 -29.73
CA VAL A 3 -12.55 -37.94 -29.65
C VAL A 3 -13.25 -36.58 -29.50
N LEU A 4 -12.70 -35.65 -28.73
CA LEU A 4 -13.28 -34.31 -28.54
C LEU A 4 -13.13 -33.45 -29.80
N GLU A 5 -12.02 -33.60 -30.51
CA GLU A 5 -11.77 -32.92 -31.77
C GLU A 5 -12.69 -33.42 -32.89
N LEU A 6 -12.93 -34.73 -32.92
CA LEU A 6 -13.95 -35.35 -33.78
C LEU A 6 -15.35 -34.85 -33.45
N ILE A 7 -15.71 -34.79 -32.15
CA ILE A 7 -17.01 -34.25 -31.71
C ILE A 7 -17.17 -32.79 -32.16
N ARG A 8 -16.13 -31.95 -32.04
CA ARG A 8 -16.16 -30.56 -32.50
C ARG A 8 -16.46 -30.46 -33.99
N LYS A 9 -15.77 -31.25 -34.81
CA LYS A 9 -15.93 -31.28 -36.27
C LYS A 9 -17.30 -31.81 -36.71
N VAL A 10 -17.81 -32.82 -36.03
CA VAL A 10 -19.13 -33.42 -36.31
C VAL A 10 -20.27 -32.49 -35.86
N CYS A 11 -20.15 -31.82 -34.71
CA CYS A 11 -21.15 -30.85 -34.23
C CYS A 11 -21.27 -29.61 -35.13
N CYS A 12 -20.18 -29.18 -35.78
CA CYS A 12 -20.24 -28.11 -36.78
C CYS A 12 -20.94 -28.56 -38.07
N SER A 13 -20.81 -29.84 -38.43
CA SER A 13 -21.37 -30.39 -39.68
C SER A 13 -22.84 -30.80 -39.55
N ASN A 14 -23.25 -31.36 -38.42
CA ASN A 14 -24.62 -31.85 -38.18
C ASN A 14 -25.27 -31.16 -36.99
N LYS A 15 -26.09 -30.12 -37.25
CA LYS A 15 -26.77 -29.35 -36.20
C LYS A 15 -27.88 -30.13 -35.46
N SER A 16 -28.46 -31.18 -36.04
CA SER A 16 -29.57 -31.94 -35.45
C SER A 16 -29.15 -32.82 -34.26
N GLU A 17 -27.92 -33.34 -34.26
CA GLU A 17 -27.42 -34.27 -33.24
C GLU A 17 -26.67 -33.58 -32.10
N LYS A 18 -26.61 -32.23 -32.11
CA LYS A 18 -25.89 -31.42 -31.12
C LYS A 18 -26.27 -31.76 -29.69
N GLY A 19 -27.55 -32.05 -29.42
CA GLY A 19 -28.03 -32.38 -28.07
C GLY A 19 -27.37 -33.63 -27.47
N LYS A 20 -27.18 -34.69 -28.26
CA LYS A 20 -26.58 -35.95 -27.77
C LYS A 20 -25.10 -35.77 -27.45
N TYR A 21 -24.36 -35.08 -28.32
CA TYR A 21 -22.95 -34.76 -28.09
C TYR A 21 -22.76 -33.81 -26.90
N PHE A 22 -23.68 -32.87 -26.70
CA PHE A 22 -23.65 -31.95 -25.57
C PHE A 22 -23.78 -32.69 -24.23
N THR A 23 -24.68 -33.68 -24.13
CA THR A 23 -24.78 -34.55 -22.94
C THR A 23 -23.48 -35.31 -22.68
N ILE A 24 -22.84 -35.83 -23.74
CA ILE A 24 -21.55 -36.54 -23.61
C ILE A 24 -20.45 -35.59 -23.12
N ILE A 25 -20.36 -34.37 -23.66
CA ILE A 25 -19.37 -33.37 -23.23
C ILE A 25 -19.56 -33.01 -21.75
N ILE A 26 -20.81 -32.82 -21.30
CA ILE A 26 -21.10 -32.55 -19.88
C ILE A 26 -20.65 -33.71 -18.99
N LEU A 27 -20.86 -34.96 -19.41
CA LEU A 27 -20.37 -36.12 -18.67
C LEU A 27 -18.84 -36.16 -18.59
N LEU A 28 -18.16 -35.75 -19.67
CA LEU A 28 -16.69 -35.71 -19.73
C LEU A 28 -16.07 -34.60 -18.85
N LEU A 29 -16.84 -33.60 -18.41
CA LEU A 29 -16.36 -32.62 -17.42
C LEU A 29 -16.03 -33.27 -16.07
N ASN A 30 -16.59 -34.43 -15.77
CA ASN A 30 -16.33 -35.21 -14.55
C ASN A 30 -15.30 -36.33 -14.76
N ALA A 31 -14.58 -36.34 -15.87
CA ALA A 31 -13.54 -37.34 -16.14
C ALA A 31 -12.37 -37.22 -15.14
N PRO A 32 -11.59 -38.29 -14.88
CA PRO A 32 -10.47 -38.23 -13.94
C PRO A 32 -9.23 -37.49 -14.50
N SER A 33 -9.15 -37.30 -15.82
CA SER A 33 -8.01 -36.67 -16.49
C SER A 33 -8.19 -35.17 -16.65
N THR A 34 -7.32 -34.37 -16.04
CA THR A 34 -7.26 -32.90 -16.17
C THR A 34 -7.32 -32.43 -17.63
N ALA A 35 -6.57 -33.09 -18.53
CA ALA A 35 -6.52 -32.69 -19.93
C ALA A 35 -7.87 -32.91 -20.64
N VAL A 36 -8.60 -33.97 -20.27
CA VAL A 36 -9.94 -34.25 -20.80
C VAL A 36 -10.94 -33.23 -20.26
N ILE A 37 -10.86 -32.91 -18.96
CA ILE A 37 -11.73 -31.90 -18.34
C ILE A 37 -11.52 -30.53 -19.01
N TYR A 38 -10.27 -30.09 -19.17
CA TYR A 38 -9.92 -28.81 -19.78
C TYR A 38 -10.43 -28.72 -21.22
N GLU A 39 -10.16 -29.73 -22.04
CA GLU A 39 -10.65 -29.72 -23.44
C GLU A 39 -12.17 -29.86 -23.54
N SER A 40 -12.80 -30.58 -22.62
CA SER A 40 -14.27 -30.67 -22.58
C SER A 40 -14.89 -29.32 -22.26
N ALA A 41 -14.31 -28.55 -21.32
CA ALA A 41 -14.75 -27.19 -21.03
C ALA A 41 -14.51 -26.24 -22.22
N SER A 42 -13.34 -26.33 -22.87
CA SER A 42 -12.98 -25.54 -24.06
C SER A 42 -13.92 -25.81 -25.24
N THR A 43 -14.19 -27.09 -25.51
CA THR A 43 -15.12 -27.50 -26.56
C THR A 43 -16.55 -27.05 -26.23
N LEU A 44 -16.98 -27.15 -24.98
CA LEU A 44 -18.30 -26.71 -24.52
C LEU A 44 -18.55 -25.21 -24.80
N VAL A 45 -17.58 -24.35 -24.46
CA VAL A 45 -17.64 -22.91 -24.73
C VAL A 45 -17.69 -22.62 -26.23
N SER A 46 -16.93 -23.36 -27.04
CA SER A 46 -16.92 -23.13 -28.49
C SER A 46 -18.17 -23.62 -29.23
N LEU A 47 -18.87 -24.61 -28.67
CA LEU A 47 -20.03 -25.23 -29.30
C LEU A 47 -21.35 -24.60 -28.86
N SER A 48 -21.39 -23.97 -27.68
CA SER A 48 -22.60 -23.40 -27.10
C SER A 48 -22.35 -22.07 -26.39
N SER A 49 -23.19 -21.09 -26.68
CA SER A 49 -23.25 -19.80 -25.97
C SER A 49 -24.39 -19.75 -24.95
N THR A 50 -25.03 -20.88 -24.65
CA THR A 50 -26.12 -20.91 -23.65
C THR A 50 -25.56 -20.66 -22.24
N PRO A 51 -26.23 -19.85 -21.40
CA PRO A 51 -25.70 -19.49 -20.08
C PRO A 51 -25.39 -20.70 -19.19
N THR A 52 -26.20 -21.76 -19.26
CA THR A 52 -25.97 -23.00 -18.52
C THR A 52 -24.69 -23.72 -18.94
N ALA A 53 -24.37 -23.73 -20.24
CA ALA A 53 -23.15 -24.35 -20.76
C ALA A 53 -21.90 -23.58 -20.32
N ILE A 54 -21.94 -22.25 -20.47
CA ILE A 54 -20.84 -21.37 -20.10
C ILE A 54 -20.60 -21.41 -18.59
N ARG A 55 -21.66 -21.43 -17.76
CA ARG A 55 -21.54 -21.58 -16.31
C ARG A 55 -20.89 -22.91 -15.92
N ALA A 56 -21.29 -24.01 -16.57
CA ALA A 56 -20.66 -25.31 -16.34
C ALA A 56 -19.16 -25.28 -16.67
N ALA A 57 -18.79 -24.74 -17.84
CA ALA A 57 -17.38 -24.60 -18.23
C ALA A 57 -16.58 -23.71 -17.26
N ALA A 58 -17.12 -22.55 -16.87
CA ALA A 58 -16.49 -21.64 -15.93
C ALA A 58 -16.27 -22.29 -14.55
N SER A 59 -17.25 -23.04 -14.05
CA SER A 59 -17.14 -23.81 -12.81
C SER A 59 -16.04 -24.86 -12.90
N THR A 60 -15.97 -25.59 -14.01
CA THR A 60 -14.90 -26.56 -14.26
C THR A 60 -13.51 -25.91 -14.30
N TYR A 61 -13.36 -24.75 -14.96
CA TYR A 61 -12.12 -23.99 -14.94
C TYR A 61 -11.73 -23.54 -13.52
N CYS A 62 -12.68 -23.07 -12.71
CA CYS A 62 -12.42 -22.71 -11.31
C CYS A 62 -11.99 -23.93 -10.48
N GLN A 63 -12.58 -25.10 -10.72
CA GLN A 63 -12.17 -26.34 -10.06
C GLN A 63 -10.75 -26.77 -10.47
N LEU A 64 -10.39 -26.63 -11.75
CA LEU A 64 -9.04 -26.88 -12.25
C LEU A 64 -8.01 -25.95 -11.58
N LEU A 65 -8.37 -24.68 -11.40
CA LEU A 65 -7.52 -23.68 -10.75
C LEU A 65 -7.16 -24.04 -9.31
N LEU A 66 -8.05 -24.74 -8.60
CA LEU A 66 -7.84 -25.20 -7.22
C LEU A 66 -7.17 -26.57 -7.11
N SER A 67 -7.50 -27.50 -8.01
CA SER A 67 -7.04 -28.89 -7.96
C SER A 67 -5.63 -29.09 -8.51
N GLN A 68 -5.24 -28.32 -9.52
CA GLN A 68 -3.94 -28.52 -10.17
C GLN A 68 -2.79 -27.98 -9.32
N SER A 69 -1.64 -28.65 -9.38
CA SER A 69 -0.40 -28.21 -8.74
C SER A 69 0.47 -27.37 -9.68
N ASP A 70 0.42 -27.64 -11.00
CA ASP A 70 1.22 -26.95 -12.01
C ASP A 70 0.76 -25.49 -12.20
N ASN A 71 1.68 -24.56 -11.99
CA ASN A 71 1.44 -23.12 -12.16
C ASN A 71 1.13 -22.76 -13.62
N ASN A 72 1.75 -23.43 -14.59
CA ASN A 72 1.51 -23.16 -16.01
C ASN A 72 0.08 -23.50 -16.40
N VAL A 73 -0.45 -24.63 -15.91
CA VAL A 73 -1.84 -25.02 -16.14
C VAL A 73 -2.79 -23.99 -15.52
N LYS A 74 -2.49 -23.50 -14.31
CA LYS A 74 -3.28 -22.43 -13.68
C LYS A 74 -3.28 -21.14 -14.47
N LEU A 75 -2.13 -20.72 -15.00
CA LEU A 75 -2.01 -19.52 -15.84
C LEU A 75 -2.84 -19.66 -17.11
N ILE A 76 -2.75 -20.79 -17.80
CA ILE A 76 -3.55 -21.10 -19.00
C ILE A 76 -5.05 -21.08 -18.67
N VAL A 77 -5.46 -21.68 -17.54
CA VAL A 77 -6.87 -21.66 -17.10
C VAL A 77 -7.33 -20.23 -16.78
N LEU A 78 -6.49 -19.42 -16.14
CA LEU A 78 -6.77 -18.00 -15.92
C LEU A 78 -6.87 -17.20 -17.23
N ASP A 79 -6.13 -17.57 -18.28
CA ASP A 79 -6.27 -16.93 -19.60
C ASP A 79 -7.65 -17.23 -20.20
N ARG A 80 -8.10 -18.48 -20.11
CA ARG A 80 -9.45 -18.85 -20.55
C ARG A 80 -10.55 -18.19 -19.74
N LEU A 81 -10.38 -18.04 -18.43
CA LEU A 81 -11.32 -17.28 -17.59
C LEU A 81 -11.35 -15.79 -17.97
N ASN A 82 -10.20 -15.21 -18.34
CA ASN A 82 -10.13 -13.83 -18.81
C ASN A 82 -10.80 -13.63 -20.19
N GLU A 83 -10.67 -14.60 -21.09
CA GLU A 83 -11.41 -14.62 -22.37
C GLU A 83 -12.92 -14.73 -22.12
N LEU A 84 -13.35 -15.63 -21.23
CA LEU A 84 -14.75 -15.80 -20.83
C LEU A 84 -15.32 -14.53 -20.19
N LYS A 85 -14.53 -13.81 -19.39
CA LYS A 85 -14.91 -12.50 -18.83
C LYS A 85 -15.27 -11.51 -19.94
N SER A 86 -14.49 -11.45 -21.02
CA SER A 86 -14.73 -10.55 -22.14
C SER A 86 -15.96 -10.95 -22.97
N SER A 87 -16.22 -12.24 -23.16
CA SER A 87 -17.36 -12.71 -23.97
C SER A 87 -18.67 -12.87 -23.19
N HIS A 88 -18.61 -13.23 -21.91
CA HIS A 88 -19.76 -13.62 -21.08
C HIS A 88 -19.66 -13.06 -19.65
N ARG A 89 -19.56 -11.73 -19.55
CA ARG A 89 -19.36 -11.01 -18.29
C ARG A 89 -20.37 -11.37 -17.19
N GLU A 90 -21.66 -11.43 -17.50
CA GLU A 90 -22.73 -11.66 -16.50
C GLU A 90 -22.52 -12.96 -15.71
N ILE A 91 -22.13 -14.03 -16.39
CA ILE A 91 -21.89 -15.34 -15.77
C ILE A 91 -20.61 -15.30 -14.94
N MET A 92 -19.58 -14.60 -15.43
CA MET A 92 -18.32 -14.45 -14.71
C MET A 92 -18.45 -13.62 -13.43
N VAL A 93 -19.40 -12.69 -13.37
CA VAL A 93 -19.73 -11.95 -12.14
C VAL A 93 -20.25 -12.89 -11.04
N GLU A 94 -21.04 -13.92 -11.39
CA GLU A 94 -21.50 -14.95 -10.45
C GLU A 94 -20.32 -15.79 -9.91
N MET A 95 -19.31 -16.04 -10.75
CA MET A 95 -18.16 -16.90 -10.44
C MET A 95 -16.98 -16.17 -9.77
N VAL A 96 -17.08 -14.85 -9.51
CA VAL A 96 -15.95 -14.05 -9.02
C VAL A 96 -15.35 -14.59 -7.72
N MET A 97 -16.19 -15.10 -6.82
CA MET A 97 -15.76 -15.66 -5.54
C MET A 97 -14.98 -16.97 -5.72
N ASP A 98 -15.32 -17.77 -6.73
CA ASP A 98 -14.59 -18.99 -7.06
C ASP A 98 -13.24 -18.68 -7.69
N VAL A 99 -13.16 -17.65 -8.53
CA VAL A 99 -11.90 -17.13 -9.09
C VAL A 99 -10.98 -16.64 -7.96
N LEU A 100 -11.51 -15.88 -6.97
CA LEU A 100 -10.73 -15.37 -5.84
C LEU A 100 -10.11 -16.46 -4.95
N LYS A 101 -10.64 -17.70 -4.95
CA LYS A 101 -10.03 -18.81 -4.20
C LYS A 101 -8.61 -19.11 -4.69
N ALA A 102 -8.29 -18.77 -5.94
CA ALA A 102 -6.97 -18.92 -6.55
C ALA A 102 -5.87 -18.07 -5.91
N LEU A 103 -6.23 -17.04 -5.13
CA LEU A 103 -5.28 -16.26 -4.32
C LEU A 103 -4.56 -17.11 -3.26
N SER A 104 -5.03 -18.32 -3.01
CA SER A 104 -4.36 -19.29 -2.12
C SER A 104 -3.11 -19.91 -2.76
N SER A 105 -2.90 -19.75 -4.07
CA SER A 105 -1.66 -20.15 -4.75
C SER A 105 -0.46 -19.39 -4.19
N PRO A 106 0.73 -20.00 -4.06
CA PRO A 106 1.95 -19.30 -3.62
C PRO A 106 2.57 -18.40 -4.70
N ASN A 107 2.26 -18.63 -5.99
CA ASN A 107 2.85 -17.89 -7.11
C ASN A 107 2.24 -16.48 -7.27
N LEU A 108 3.10 -15.47 -7.46
CA LEU A 108 2.69 -14.06 -7.56
C LEU A 108 1.97 -13.72 -8.87
N ASP A 109 2.35 -14.32 -10.00
CA ASP A 109 1.72 -14.06 -11.30
C ASP A 109 0.26 -14.54 -11.31
N ILE A 110 0.02 -15.73 -10.74
CA ILE A 110 -1.33 -16.27 -10.55
C ILE A 110 -2.15 -15.32 -9.67
N ARG A 111 -1.57 -14.82 -8.57
CA ARG A 111 -2.26 -13.88 -7.67
C ARG A 111 -2.59 -12.57 -8.37
N ARG A 112 -1.62 -11.97 -9.07
CA ARG A 112 -1.79 -10.71 -9.83
C ARG A 112 -2.92 -10.86 -10.83
N LYS A 113 -2.85 -11.87 -11.68
CA LYS A 113 -3.85 -12.13 -12.73
C LYS A 113 -5.23 -12.45 -12.17
N THR A 114 -5.29 -13.14 -11.03
CA THR A 114 -6.56 -13.38 -10.31
C THR A 114 -7.16 -12.07 -9.82
N ILE A 115 -6.36 -11.20 -9.18
CA ILE A 115 -6.81 -9.87 -8.73
C ILE A 115 -7.31 -9.04 -9.91
N ASP A 116 -6.56 -8.98 -11.01
CA ASP A 116 -6.91 -8.17 -12.19
C ASP A 116 -8.28 -8.60 -12.75
N ILE A 117 -8.48 -9.91 -12.95
CA ILE A 117 -9.78 -10.45 -13.41
C ILE A 117 -10.88 -10.14 -12.40
N SER A 118 -10.62 -10.31 -11.10
CA SER A 118 -11.61 -10.06 -10.06
C SER A 118 -12.01 -8.59 -9.96
N LEU A 119 -11.06 -7.65 -10.06
CA LEU A 119 -11.30 -6.20 -9.99
C LEU A 119 -12.19 -5.69 -11.14
N GLU A 120 -12.13 -6.35 -12.28
CA GLU A 120 -13.01 -6.05 -13.41
C GLU A 120 -14.43 -6.60 -13.23
N LEU A 121 -14.61 -7.69 -12.48
CA LEU A 121 -15.89 -8.37 -12.26
C LEU A 121 -16.69 -7.84 -11.05
N ILE A 122 -16.19 -6.77 -10.41
CA ILE A 122 -16.84 -6.16 -9.25
C ILE A 122 -18.15 -5.49 -9.65
N THR A 123 -19.16 -5.71 -8.81
CA THR A 123 -20.49 -5.09 -8.87
C THR A 123 -20.92 -4.70 -7.46
N PRO A 124 -21.87 -3.77 -7.27
CA PRO A 124 -22.38 -3.40 -5.95
C PRO A 124 -22.99 -4.58 -5.18
N ARG A 125 -23.34 -5.69 -5.87
CA ARG A 125 -23.89 -6.89 -5.24
C ARG A 125 -22.83 -7.82 -4.64
N ASN A 126 -21.60 -7.78 -5.15
CA ASN A 126 -20.54 -8.71 -4.74
C ASN A 126 -19.38 -8.02 -3.99
N ILE A 127 -19.35 -6.69 -3.98
CA ILE A 127 -18.25 -5.90 -3.42
C ILE A 127 -17.94 -6.26 -1.97
N ASP A 128 -18.96 -6.40 -1.12
CA ASP A 128 -18.77 -6.72 0.30
C ASP A 128 -18.01 -8.05 0.49
N HIS A 129 -18.39 -9.07 -0.28
CA HIS A 129 -17.75 -10.39 -0.23
C HIS A 129 -16.32 -10.36 -0.78
N VAL A 130 -16.09 -9.62 -1.88
CA VAL A 130 -14.77 -9.46 -2.49
C VAL A 130 -13.82 -8.73 -1.54
N VAL A 131 -14.23 -7.58 -1.02
CA VAL A 131 -13.40 -6.78 -0.11
C VAL A 131 -13.16 -7.50 1.20
N MET A 132 -14.17 -8.18 1.76
CA MET A 132 -13.98 -9.01 2.95
C MET A 132 -12.97 -10.13 2.71
N THR A 133 -12.98 -10.76 1.53
CA THR A 133 -11.99 -11.79 1.17
C THR A 133 -10.57 -11.21 1.09
N LEU A 134 -10.40 -10.06 0.44
CA LEU A 134 -9.11 -9.36 0.37
C LEU A 134 -8.62 -8.94 1.75
N LYS A 135 -9.51 -8.36 2.58
CA LYS A 135 -9.23 -8.00 3.98
C LYS A 135 -8.72 -9.20 4.78
N ASN A 136 -9.41 -10.34 4.70
CA ASN A 136 -9.01 -11.55 5.41
C ASN A 136 -7.63 -12.05 4.96
N LYS A 137 -7.29 -11.90 3.67
CA LYS A 137 -5.96 -12.23 3.16
C LYS A 137 -4.89 -11.27 3.70
N VAL A 138 -5.17 -9.97 3.76
CA VAL A 138 -4.27 -8.97 4.36
C VAL A 138 -4.01 -9.25 5.83
N VAL A 139 -5.05 -9.49 6.64
CA VAL A 139 -4.91 -9.81 8.07
C VAL A 139 -4.10 -11.09 8.28
N LYS A 140 -4.38 -12.15 7.51
CA LYS A 140 -3.63 -13.40 7.59
C LYS A 140 -2.14 -13.22 7.27
N MET A 141 -1.81 -12.28 6.39
CA MET A 141 -0.42 -11.95 6.06
C MET A 141 0.29 -11.13 7.15
N GLN A 142 -0.44 -10.42 8.00
CA GLN A 142 0.14 -9.69 9.13
C GLN A 142 0.56 -10.62 10.27
N SER A 143 -0.14 -11.75 10.44
CA SER A 143 0.16 -12.75 11.47
C SER A 143 1.24 -13.77 11.10
N GLY A 144 1.66 -13.82 9.82
CA GLY A 144 2.71 -14.71 9.35
C GLY A 144 4.02 -13.97 9.11
N GLU A 145 5.11 -14.39 9.77
CA GLU A 145 6.47 -13.89 9.56
C GLU A 145 6.97 -14.15 8.13
N HIS A 146 6.57 -13.33 7.16
CA HIS A 146 7.18 -13.34 5.84
C HIS A 146 7.38 -11.91 5.33
N GLU A 147 8.54 -11.33 5.64
CA GLU A 147 9.12 -10.19 4.91
C GLU A 147 9.18 -10.44 3.39
N LYS A 148 9.21 -11.70 2.96
CA LYS A 148 9.28 -12.13 1.55
C LYS A 148 8.03 -11.84 0.71
N ASN A 149 6.94 -11.34 1.28
CA ASN A 149 5.69 -11.09 0.56
C ASN A 149 5.34 -9.59 0.40
N GLY A 150 6.33 -8.68 0.51
CA GLY A 150 6.10 -7.23 0.36
C GLY A 150 5.40 -6.85 -0.95
N GLU A 151 5.73 -7.50 -2.06
CA GLU A 151 5.06 -7.30 -3.36
C GLU A 151 3.61 -7.78 -3.36
N TYR A 152 3.33 -8.95 -2.76
CA TYR A 152 1.96 -9.45 -2.66
C TYR A 152 1.09 -8.55 -1.77
N ARG A 153 1.65 -8.06 -0.67
CA ARG A 153 0.99 -7.10 0.21
C ARG A 153 0.63 -5.83 -0.56
N GLN A 154 1.58 -5.27 -1.30
CA GLN A 154 1.33 -4.11 -2.15
C GLN A 154 0.20 -4.38 -3.15
N MET A 155 0.20 -5.52 -3.84
CA MET A 155 -0.88 -5.88 -4.77
C MET A 155 -2.25 -5.96 -4.08
N LEU A 156 -2.33 -6.51 -2.86
CA LEU A 156 -3.58 -6.55 -2.10
C LEU A 156 -4.04 -5.15 -1.68
N VAL A 157 -3.12 -4.29 -1.23
CA VAL A 157 -3.42 -2.91 -0.84
C VAL A 157 -3.95 -2.13 -2.05
N GLN A 158 -3.29 -2.20 -3.20
CA GLN A 158 -3.73 -1.56 -4.44
C GLN A 158 -5.09 -2.06 -4.92
N ALA A 159 -5.37 -3.36 -4.76
CA ALA A 159 -6.66 -3.93 -5.07
C ALA A 159 -7.77 -3.38 -4.17
N ILE A 160 -7.53 -3.32 -2.86
CA ILE A 160 -8.48 -2.76 -1.88
C ILE A 160 -8.70 -1.27 -2.14
N HIS A 161 -7.63 -0.52 -2.43
CA HIS A 161 -7.70 0.89 -2.80
C HIS A 161 -8.61 1.09 -4.02
N SER A 162 -8.38 0.33 -5.10
CA SER A 162 -9.20 0.36 -6.31
C SER A 162 -10.69 0.04 -6.03
N CYS A 163 -10.95 -0.90 -5.13
CA CYS A 163 -12.31 -1.23 -4.69
C CYS A 163 -12.98 -0.08 -3.93
N ALA A 164 -12.27 0.55 -3.01
CA ALA A 164 -12.80 1.59 -2.13
C ALA A 164 -12.98 2.95 -2.83
N ILE A 165 -12.20 3.26 -3.88
CA ILE A 165 -12.49 4.41 -4.76
C ILE A 165 -13.80 4.19 -5.53
N LYS A 166 -13.95 3.00 -6.13
CA LYS A 166 -15.15 2.68 -6.93
C LYS A 166 -16.42 2.60 -6.09
N PHE A 167 -16.30 2.13 -4.84
CA PHE A 167 -17.41 1.94 -3.91
C PHE A 167 -17.08 2.55 -2.54
N PRO A 168 -17.37 3.86 -2.35
CA PRO A 168 -17.00 4.59 -1.13
C PRO A 168 -17.63 4.04 0.16
N GLU A 169 -18.75 3.32 0.06
CA GLU A 169 -19.46 2.73 1.21
C GLU A 169 -18.58 1.73 1.97
N VAL A 170 -17.77 0.94 1.24
CA VAL A 170 -16.93 -0.11 1.80
C VAL A 170 -15.66 0.44 2.43
N ALA A 171 -15.27 1.67 2.09
CA ALA A 171 -14.05 2.33 2.56
C ALA A 171 -13.94 2.34 4.10
N SER A 172 -15.07 2.55 4.79
CA SER A 172 -15.15 2.56 6.26
C SER A 172 -14.63 1.27 6.92
N THR A 173 -14.75 0.13 6.24
CA THR A 173 -14.38 -1.18 6.78
C THR A 173 -12.89 -1.51 6.61
N VAL A 174 -12.21 -0.84 5.68
CA VAL A 174 -10.84 -1.15 5.25
C VAL A 174 -9.84 -0.05 5.58
N VAL A 175 -10.26 1.21 5.68
CA VAL A 175 -9.35 2.36 5.83
C VAL A 175 -8.45 2.23 7.07
N HIS A 176 -9.04 1.91 8.22
CA HIS A 176 -8.27 1.77 9.47
C HIS A 176 -7.28 0.60 9.44
N LEU A 177 -7.64 -0.51 8.78
CA LEU A 177 -6.72 -1.63 8.59
C LEU A 177 -5.55 -1.25 7.68
N LEU A 178 -5.83 -0.49 6.62
CA LEU A 178 -4.79 -0.08 5.67
C LEU A 178 -3.81 0.92 6.29
N MET A 179 -4.28 1.79 7.20
CA MET A 179 -3.43 2.75 7.90
C MET A 179 -2.34 2.10 8.77
N ASP A 180 -2.55 0.86 9.24
CA ASP A 180 -1.51 0.12 9.98
C ASP A 180 -0.28 -0.20 9.11
N PHE A 181 -0.40 -0.13 7.78
CA PHE A 181 0.70 -0.32 6.83
C PHE A 181 1.47 0.96 6.49
N LEU A 182 1.14 2.11 7.10
CA LEU A 182 1.89 3.37 6.90
C LEU A 182 3.33 3.29 7.45
N GLY A 183 3.55 2.45 8.46
CA GLY A 183 4.87 2.17 9.03
C GLY A 183 5.62 0.99 8.41
N ASP A 184 5.10 0.39 7.34
CA ASP A 184 5.70 -0.81 6.73
C ASP A 184 7.08 -0.52 6.11
N SER A 185 7.95 -1.53 6.05
CA SER A 185 9.29 -1.40 5.45
C SER A 185 9.23 -1.19 3.93
N ASN A 186 8.16 -1.67 3.28
CA ASN A 186 7.91 -1.43 1.88
C ASN A 186 7.34 -0.01 1.64
N VAL A 187 8.23 0.91 1.24
CA VAL A 187 7.88 2.30 0.93
C VAL A 187 6.79 2.43 -0.14
N ALA A 188 6.75 1.53 -1.13
CA ALA A 188 5.76 1.59 -2.20
C ALA A 188 4.35 1.29 -1.68
N SER A 189 4.21 0.27 -0.83
CA SER A 189 2.93 -0.04 -0.17
C SER A 189 2.48 1.10 0.75
N ALA A 190 3.39 1.67 1.54
CA ALA A 190 3.06 2.77 2.44
C ALA A 190 2.64 4.04 1.67
N MET A 191 3.25 4.31 0.51
CA MET A 191 2.85 5.40 -0.38
C MET A 191 1.44 5.20 -0.94
N ASP A 192 1.14 3.99 -1.43
CA ASP A 192 -0.19 3.65 -1.96
C ASP A 192 -1.27 3.86 -0.87
N VAL A 193 -0.99 3.47 0.39
CA VAL A 193 -1.89 3.70 1.52
C VAL A 193 -2.10 5.19 1.81
N VAL A 194 -1.05 6.01 1.79
CA VAL A 194 -1.19 7.44 2.13
C VAL A 194 -1.98 8.20 1.05
N VAL A 195 -1.78 7.84 -0.22
CA VAL A 195 -2.57 8.38 -1.34
C VAL A 195 -4.02 7.94 -1.22
N PHE A 196 -4.26 6.68 -0.88
CA PHE A 196 -5.59 6.16 -0.61
C PHE A 196 -6.32 6.90 0.52
N VAL A 197 -5.63 7.15 1.64
CA VAL A 197 -6.17 7.90 2.77
C VAL A 197 -6.57 9.32 2.34
N ARG A 198 -5.73 9.99 1.55
CA ARG A 198 -6.04 11.30 0.98
C ARG A 198 -7.34 11.28 0.17
N GLU A 199 -7.46 10.37 -0.78
CA GLU A 199 -8.63 10.27 -1.66
C GLU A 199 -9.93 9.93 -0.89
N ILE A 200 -9.85 9.07 0.14
CA ILE A 200 -11.02 8.75 0.97
C ILE A 200 -11.50 9.95 1.76
N ILE A 201 -10.58 10.74 2.33
CA ILE A 201 -10.98 11.91 3.13
C ILE A 201 -11.76 12.90 2.26
N GLU A 202 -11.35 13.08 1.01
CA GLU A 202 -12.07 13.92 0.03
C GLU A 202 -13.43 13.32 -0.34
N THR A 203 -13.50 12.01 -0.57
CA THR A 203 -14.73 11.33 -1.04
C THR A 203 -15.76 11.14 0.08
N ASN A 204 -15.32 10.91 1.32
CA ASN A 204 -16.14 10.53 2.47
C ASN A 204 -15.89 11.45 3.69
N PRO A 205 -16.51 12.66 3.74
CA PRO A 205 -16.31 13.62 4.82
C PRO A 205 -16.65 13.09 6.22
N LYS A 206 -17.55 12.10 6.31
CA LYS A 206 -17.98 11.47 7.58
C LYS A 206 -16.85 10.68 8.26
N LEU A 207 -15.90 10.15 7.49
CA LEU A 207 -14.78 9.36 8.00
C LEU A 207 -13.58 10.24 8.38
N ARG A 208 -13.58 11.53 8.00
CA ARG A 208 -12.46 12.46 8.19
C ARG A 208 -11.92 12.45 9.61
N ILE A 209 -12.78 12.66 10.60
CA ILE A 209 -12.37 12.74 12.02
C ILE A 209 -11.69 11.44 12.45
N SER A 210 -12.31 10.30 12.14
CA SER A 210 -11.76 8.97 12.49
C SER A 210 -10.39 8.73 11.86
N ILE A 211 -10.23 9.13 10.59
CA ILE A 211 -8.98 8.97 9.84
C ILE A 211 -7.89 9.89 10.41
N ILE A 212 -8.20 11.16 10.68
CA ILE A 212 -7.21 12.11 11.22
C ILE A 212 -6.72 11.67 12.60
N THR A 213 -7.62 11.30 13.51
CA THR A 213 -7.23 10.78 14.83
C THR A 213 -6.33 9.56 14.69
N ARG A 214 -6.69 8.60 13.83
CA ARG A 214 -5.86 7.40 13.60
C ARG A 214 -4.52 7.74 12.94
N LEU A 215 -4.47 8.75 12.09
CA LEU A 215 -3.25 9.17 11.40
C LEU A 215 -2.27 9.80 12.39
N LEU A 216 -2.76 10.62 13.32
CA LEU A 216 -1.97 11.18 14.42
C LEU A 216 -1.42 10.06 15.33
N ASP A 217 -2.25 9.09 15.67
CA ASP A 217 -1.85 7.93 16.48
C ASP A 217 -0.82 7.03 15.78
N THR A 218 -0.78 6.99 14.46
CA THR A 218 0.16 6.12 13.70
C THR A 218 1.36 6.89 13.15
N PHE A 219 1.39 8.21 13.30
CA PHE A 219 2.40 9.09 12.70
C PHE A 219 3.83 8.75 13.16
N TYR A 220 4.01 8.36 14.43
CA TYR A 220 5.29 7.93 14.99
C TYR A 220 5.81 6.60 14.45
N GLN A 221 5.06 5.89 13.60
CA GLN A 221 5.51 4.63 12.97
C GLN A 221 6.09 4.86 11.57
N ILE A 222 5.81 6.01 10.95
CA ILE A 222 6.17 6.30 9.56
C ILE A 222 7.68 6.61 9.48
N ARG A 223 8.44 5.73 8.82
CA ARG A 223 9.89 5.91 8.62
C ARG A 223 10.27 6.52 7.27
N SER A 224 9.36 6.56 6.30
CA SER A 224 9.64 7.11 4.96
C SER A 224 9.36 8.61 4.89
N ALA A 225 10.33 9.40 4.40
CA ALA A 225 10.18 10.85 4.25
C ALA A 225 9.01 11.23 3.35
N ARG A 226 8.82 10.54 2.22
CA ARG A 226 7.75 10.85 1.26
C ARG A 226 6.36 10.59 1.85
N VAL A 227 6.20 9.46 2.54
CA VAL A 227 4.94 9.10 3.21
C VAL A 227 4.65 10.05 4.36
N CYS A 228 5.69 10.41 5.12
CA CYS A 228 5.58 11.37 6.22
C CYS A 228 5.15 12.76 5.72
N LEU A 229 5.72 13.26 4.61
CA LEU A 229 5.33 14.52 4.00
C LEU A 229 3.87 14.55 3.55
N CYS A 230 3.40 13.48 2.90
CA CYS A 230 2.01 13.37 2.50
C CYS A 230 1.07 13.24 3.70
N ALA A 231 1.44 12.46 4.73
CA ALA A 231 0.67 12.36 5.97
C ALA A 231 0.58 13.71 6.69
N LEU A 232 1.69 14.46 6.73
CA LEU A 232 1.72 15.82 7.24
C LEU A 232 0.73 16.66 6.43
N TRP A 233 0.82 16.68 5.09
CA TRP A 233 -0.07 17.46 4.23
C TRP A 233 -1.56 17.19 4.51
N ILE A 234 -1.92 15.92 4.72
CA ILE A 234 -3.29 15.54 5.11
C ILE A 234 -3.67 16.14 6.47
N ILE A 235 -2.80 16.08 7.47
CA ILE A 235 -3.04 16.70 8.79
C ILE A 235 -3.22 18.22 8.63
N GLY A 236 -2.37 18.88 7.84
CA GLY A 236 -2.42 20.32 7.64
C GLY A 236 -3.69 20.81 6.95
N GLU A 237 -4.18 20.09 5.93
CA GLU A 237 -5.36 20.51 5.17
C GLU A 237 -6.68 20.12 5.86
N TYR A 238 -6.72 19.00 6.58
CA TYR A 238 -7.97 18.43 7.10
C TYR A 238 -8.17 18.56 8.62
N CYS A 239 -7.20 19.10 9.37
CA CYS A 239 -7.44 19.54 10.75
C CYS A 239 -8.19 20.88 10.75
N LEU A 240 -9.52 20.81 10.88
CA LEU A 240 -10.39 22.00 10.80
C LEU A 240 -10.78 22.54 12.18
N SER A 241 -10.72 21.71 13.23
CA SER A 241 -11.07 22.13 14.59
C SER A 241 -9.83 22.49 15.40
N LEU A 242 -9.98 23.44 16.33
CA LEU A 242 -8.88 23.90 17.19
C LEU A 242 -8.22 22.74 17.97
N SER A 243 -9.03 21.82 18.49
CA SER A 243 -8.56 20.63 19.24
C SER A 243 -7.74 19.68 18.36
N GLU A 244 -8.16 19.45 17.10
CA GLU A 244 -7.41 18.63 16.13
C GLU A 244 -6.08 19.30 15.75
N VAL A 245 -6.06 20.62 15.60
CA VAL A 245 -4.85 21.39 15.28
C VAL A 245 -3.85 21.36 16.44
N GLU A 246 -4.30 21.57 17.67
CA GLU A 246 -3.46 21.49 18.87
C GLU A 246 -2.86 20.08 19.03
N SER A 247 -3.69 19.05 18.85
CA SER A 247 -3.24 17.65 18.87
C SER A 247 -2.23 17.35 17.77
N GLY A 248 -2.49 17.79 16.54
CA GLY A 248 -1.58 17.64 15.41
C GLY A 248 -0.23 18.30 15.64
N ILE A 249 -0.22 19.54 16.12
CA ILE A 249 1.00 20.27 16.46
C ILE A 249 1.75 19.57 17.60
N ALA A 250 1.05 19.05 18.62
CA ALA A 250 1.66 18.31 19.71
C ALA A 250 2.33 17.01 19.21
N SER A 251 1.64 16.22 18.37
CA SER A 251 2.20 15.01 17.77
C SER A 251 3.42 15.30 16.89
N ILE A 252 3.40 16.40 16.11
CA ILE A 252 4.53 16.84 15.29
C ILE A 252 5.72 17.23 16.18
N LYS A 253 5.49 18.03 17.22
CA LYS A 253 6.53 18.42 18.19
C LYS A 253 7.15 17.20 18.88
N GLN A 254 6.32 16.24 19.31
CA GLN A 254 6.78 14.99 19.90
C GLN A 254 7.65 14.18 18.92
N CYS A 255 7.29 14.15 17.63
CA CYS A 255 8.05 13.44 16.61
C CYS A 255 9.34 14.16 16.16
N LEU A 256 9.43 15.48 16.37
CA LEU A 256 10.65 16.28 16.16
C LEU A 256 11.63 16.17 17.35
N GLY A 257 11.11 15.96 18.56
CA GLY A 257 11.88 15.94 19.80
C GLY A 257 12.35 17.34 20.23
N ASP A 258 13.21 17.39 21.23
CA ASP A 258 13.69 18.66 21.81
C ASP A 258 14.63 19.40 20.85
N LEU A 259 14.37 20.70 20.65
CA LEU A 259 15.31 21.62 20.02
C LEU A 259 16.52 21.81 20.96
N PRO A 260 17.78 21.87 20.47
CA PRO A 260 18.21 22.11 19.10
C PRO A 260 18.52 20.86 18.26
N PHE A 261 18.48 21.00 16.93
CA PHE A 261 18.86 19.98 15.93
C PHE A 261 20.38 19.80 15.77
N TYR A 262 21.19 20.26 16.72
CA TYR A 262 22.63 20.12 16.63
C TYR A 262 23.00 18.65 16.82
N THR A 263 23.45 17.97 15.77
CA THR A 263 24.34 16.83 15.97
C THR A 263 25.55 17.41 16.64
N ALA A 264 25.79 17.09 17.92
CA ALA A 264 27.11 17.30 18.48
C ALA A 264 28.07 16.64 17.49
N ALA A 265 28.85 17.45 16.79
CA ALA A 265 30.02 16.96 16.11
C ALA A 265 30.77 16.14 17.14
N GLU A 266 31.17 14.93 16.77
CA GLU A 266 32.00 14.06 17.57
C GLU A 266 33.18 14.88 18.11
N GLU A 267 33.09 15.34 19.37
CA GLU A 267 34.27 15.73 20.12
C GLU A 267 34.98 14.41 20.40
N GLY A 268 36.01 14.18 19.58
CA GLY A 268 36.85 13.00 19.63
C GLY A 268 37.31 12.69 21.06
N GLU A 269 37.36 11.40 21.34
CA GLU A 269 37.90 10.80 22.54
C GLU A 269 39.25 11.42 22.93
N GLY A 270 39.31 11.98 24.13
CA GLY A 270 40.53 12.26 24.87
C GLY A 270 40.38 11.72 26.29
N HIS A 271 40.91 10.51 26.51
CA HIS A 271 41.12 9.91 27.83
C HIS A 271 41.75 10.91 28.81
N ASP A 272 41.18 11.12 30.00
CA ASP A 272 41.80 10.60 31.24
C ASP A 272 40.85 10.69 32.44
N ALA A 273 40.97 9.72 33.35
CA ALA A 273 40.07 9.50 34.45
C ALA A 273 40.53 10.15 35.77
N SER A 274 39.53 10.55 36.57
CA SER A 274 39.51 10.63 38.05
C SER A 274 39.95 11.93 38.75
N LYS A 275 38.99 12.68 39.33
CA LYS A 275 38.72 12.77 40.79
C LYS A 275 37.80 13.96 41.19
N THR A 276 36.71 13.59 41.88
CA THR A 276 36.14 14.18 43.13
C THR A 276 35.54 15.62 43.17
N ALA A 277 34.21 15.65 43.33
CA ALA A 277 33.34 16.47 44.20
C ALA A 277 33.58 17.98 44.48
N MET A 278 32.58 18.78 44.03
CA MET A 278 31.75 19.75 44.79
C MET A 278 32.34 21.06 45.36
N GLN A 279 31.98 22.21 44.76
CA GLN A 279 31.47 23.47 45.40
C GLN A 279 31.42 24.62 44.35
N GLN A 280 30.22 25.11 43.99
CA GLN A 280 29.57 26.37 44.42
C GLN A 280 30.17 27.71 43.90
N VAL A 281 29.36 28.33 43.01
CA VAL A 281 28.95 29.75 42.89
C VAL A 281 29.92 30.79 42.29
N SER A 282 29.33 31.56 41.36
CA SER A 282 29.68 32.90 40.84
C SER A 282 30.81 33.03 39.80
N SER A 283 30.43 33.06 38.52
CA SER A 283 30.66 34.25 37.68
C SER A 283 29.90 34.16 36.35
N THR A 284 29.08 35.17 36.13
CA THR A 284 28.52 35.57 34.85
C THR A 284 29.62 35.65 33.80
N THR A 285 29.63 34.77 32.79
CA THR A 285 30.42 34.99 31.57
C THR A 285 29.49 35.02 30.37
N VAL A 286 29.09 36.26 30.07
CA VAL A 286 28.49 36.67 28.81
C VAL A 286 29.34 36.09 27.68
N SER A 287 28.74 35.25 26.83
CA SER A 287 29.40 34.72 25.63
C SER A 287 29.92 35.89 24.80
N SER A 288 31.24 36.08 24.82
CA SER A 288 31.92 37.18 24.18
C SER A 288 31.87 37.00 22.67
N ARG A 289 30.85 37.58 22.02
CA ARG A 289 30.89 37.93 20.60
C ARG A 289 31.95 39.01 20.39
N ARG A 290 33.20 38.61 20.15
CA ARG A 290 34.22 39.52 19.61
C ARG A 290 34.51 39.12 18.16
N PRO A 291 34.43 40.05 17.19
CA PRO A 291 34.85 39.78 15.82
C PRO A 291 36.33 39.47 15.80
N ALA A 292 36.74 38.45 15.04
CA ALA A 292 38.15 38.17 14.81
C ALA A 292 38.73 39.30 13.93
N ILE A 293 39.81 39.91 14.41
CA ILE A 293 40.52 40.98 13.73
C ILE A 293 41.62 40.32 12.89
N LEU A 294 41.58 40.54 11.57
CA LEU A 294 42.62 40.08 10.66
C LEU A 294 43.86 40.97 10.78
N ALA A 295 45.01 40.51 10.28
CA ALA A 295 46.30 41.20 10.42
C ALA A 295 46.35 42.60 9.76
N ASP A 296 45.34 42.96 8.96
CA ASP A 296 45.13 44.26 8.32
C ASP A 296 44.19 45.21 9.10
N GLY A 297 43.69 44.81 10.27
CA GLY A 297 42.85 45.64 11.13
C GLY A 297 41.35 45.67 10.77
N THR A 298 40.90 44.84 9.83
CA THR A 298 39.49 44.74 9.43
C THR A 298 38.75 43.74 10.33
N TYR A 299 37.56 44.12 10.84
CA TYR A 299 36.70 43.26 11.66
C TYR A 299 35.91 42.27 10.79
N ALA A 300 36.12 40.96 10.98
CA ALA A 300 35.38 39.91 10.27
C ALA A 300 34.25 39.34 11.14
N THR A 301 33.02 39.32 10.61
CA THR A 301 31.87 38.65 11.22
C THR A 301 31.72 37.27 10.59
N GLN A 302 31.96 36.19 11.35
CA GLN A 302 31.65 34.83 10.88
C GLN A 302 30.13 34.63 10.85
N SER A 303 29.55 34.61 9.66
CA SER A 303 28.24 34.03 9.41
C SER A 303 28.41 32.54 9.15
N ALA A 304 27.89 31.69 10.02
CA ALA A 304 27.90 30.24 9.83
C ALA A 304 26.89 29.84 8.74
N ALA A 305 27.36 29.75 7.50
CA ALA A 305 26.70 28.98 6.44
C ALA A 305 27.61 27.79 6.13
N ILE A 306 27.19 26.58 6.52
CA ILE A 306 27.90 25.35 6.16
C ILE A 306 27.40 24.94 4.77
N GLU A 307 28.23 25.14 3.74
CA GLU A 307 28.17 24.40 2.48
C GLU A 307 28.62 22.96 2.75
N THR A 308 27.69 22.01 2.82
CA THR A 308 28.03 20.59 2.89
C THR A 308 28.34 20.07 1.48
N ALA A 309 29.63 19.97 1.18
CA ALA A 309 30.17 19.20 0.07
C ALA A 309 29.86 17.70 0.22
N MET A 310 29.64 17.05 -0.92
CA MET A 310 29.20 15.66 -1.06
C MET A 310 30.20 14.63 -0.54
N LEU A 311 29.78 13.74 0.38
CA LEU A 311 30.37 12.41 0.60
C LEU A 311 29.27 11.39 1.04
N PRO A 312 29.42 10.09 0.75
CA PRO A 312 28.35 9.09 0.80
C PRO A 312 28.11 8.53 2.23
N PRO A 313 26.93 7.95 2.53
CA PRO A 313 26.58 7.56 3.89
C PRO A 313 27.22 6.22 4.26
N THR A 314 27.94 6.18 5.38
CA THR A 314 28.36 4.95 6.05
C THR A 314 27.35 4.63 7.14
N LEU A 315 26.77 3.43 7.07
CA LEU A 315 25.76 2.93 8.00
C LEU A 315 26.38 2.65 9.38
N VAL A 316 25.91 3.35 10.43
CA VAL A 316 26.15 2.95 11.82
C VAL A 316 24.84 2.45 12.42
N GLN A 317 24.77 1.14 12.65
CA GLN A 317 23.73 0.45 13.40
C GLN A 317 23.88 0.78 14.90
N GLY A 318 22.97 1.58 15.45
CA GLY A 318 22.87 1.84 16.89
C GLY A 318 21.49 2.39 17.29
N SER A 319 20.67 1.52 17.90
CA SER A 319 19.46 1.81 18.68
C SER A 319 18.54 2.97 18.23
N VAL A 320 17.67 2.69 17.24
CA VAL A 320 16.65 3.65 16.73
C VAL A 320 15.30 3.49 17.44
N SER A 321 15.27 3.32 18.77
CA SER A 321 14.01 3.16 19.51
C SER A 321 13.51 4.44 20.21
N SER A 322 14.24 5.56 20.15
CA SER A 322 13.86 6.79 20.88
C SER A 322 14.11 8.11 20.12
N VAL A 323 14.60 8.08 18.87
CA VAL A 323 14.78 9.30 18.07
C VAL A 323 13.56 9.45 17.19
N GLY A 324 12.76 10.50 17.41
CA GLY A 324 11.53 10.74 16.66
C GLY A 324 11.75 10.69 15.14
N ASN A 325 10.80 10.10 14.42
CA ASN A 325 10.94 9.77 13.01
C ASN A 325 11.27 10.99 12.13
N LEU A 326 10.74 12.16 12.48
CA LEU A 326 11.03 13.39 11.75
C LEU A 326 12.47 13.85 11.97
N ARG A 327 13.00 13.71 13.20
CA ARG A 327 14.39 14.09 13.50
C ARG A 327 15.39 13.26 12.72
N SER A 328 15.19 11.94 12.65
CA SER A 328 16.08 11.07 11.87
C SER A 328 16.00 11.37 10.37
N LEU A 329 14.82 11.67 9.84
CA LEU A 329 14.63 12.01 8.42
C LEU A 329 15.20 13.39 8.05
N ILE A 330 15.08 14.37 8.95
CA ILE A 330 15.65 15.72 8.77
C ILE A 330 17.19 15.66 8.83
N LEU A 331 17.75 14.91 9.78
CA LEU A 331 19.20 14.78 9.95
C LEU A 331 19.85 13.94 8.82
N SER A 332 19.09 13.02 8.20
CA SER A 332 19.59 12.19 7.09
C SER A 332 19.60 12.91 5.73
N GLY A 333 19.10 14.14 5.63
CA GLY A 333 19.16 14.94 4.40
C GLY A 333 18.19 14.57 3.28
N ASP A 334 17.27 13.63 3.52
CA ASP A 334 16.26 13.16 2.55
C ASP A 334 15.13 14.18 2.26
N PHE A 335 15.16 15.34 2.91
CA PHE A 335 14.24 16.47 2.70
C PHE A 335 14.58 17.34 1.47
N SER A 336 15.66 17.02 0.74
CA SER A 336 16.40 17.98 -0.08
C SER A 336 15.73 18.51 -1.35
N ARG A 337 14.49 18.13 -1.71
CA ARG A 337 13.85 18.71 -2.91
C ARG A 337 12.35 18.97 -2.75
N GLY A 338 12.01 20.17 -2.24
CA GLY A 338 10.84 20.93 -2.70
C GLY A 338 9.59 21.03 -1.81
N SER A 339 9.46 20.26 -0.73
CA SER A 339 8.16 20.16 -0.02
C SER A 339 7.98 21.07 1.20
N CYS A 340 9.06 21.65 1.75
CA CYS A 340 8.91 22.59 2.89
C CYS A 340 8.19 23.90 2.51
N LEU A 341 8.19 24.29 1.24
CA LEU A 341 7.55 25.52 0.79
C LEU A 341 6.02 25.48 0.84
N VAL A 342 5.40 24.30 0.71
CA VAL A 342 3.92 24.20 0.74
C VAL A 342 3.39 24.20 2.17
N TYR A 343 4.18 23.70 3.13
CA TYR A 343 3.76 23.60 4.52
C TYR A 343 3.78 24.94 5.26
N ALA A 344 4.77 25.78 4.97
CA ALA A 344 4.93 27.08 5.61
C ALA A 344 3.93 28.12 5.09
N ASP A 345 3.57 28.10 3.80
CA ASP A 345 2.81 29.20 3.21
C ASP A 345 1.31 29.15 3.59
N LYS A 346 0.71 27.96 3.74
CA LYS A 346 -0.72 27.85 4.06
C LYS A 346 -1.04 27.93 5.56
N THR A 347 -0.21 27.31 6.42
CA THR A 347 -0.42 27.37 7.88
C THR A 347 -0.08 28.75 8.48
N CYS A 348 0.85 29.50 7.88
CA CYS A 348 1.09 30.90 8.29
C CYS A 348 0.01 31.86 7.79
N VAL A 349 -0.64 31.59 6.65
CA VAL A 349 -1.68 32.49 6.11
C VAL A 349 -3.02 32.34 6.84
N GLU A 350 -3.40 31.15 7.29
CA GLU A 350 -4.68 30.98 8.01
C GLU A 350 -4.62 31.34 9.51
N VAL A 351 -3.46 31.20 10.16
CA VAL A 351 -3.29 31.63 11.57
C VAL A 351 -3.02 33.13 11.70
N GLY A 352 -2.54 33.79 10.63
CA GLY A 352 -2.29 35.24 10.59
C GLY A 352 -3.48 36.11 10.15
N GLY A 353 -4.56 35.51 9.62
CA GLY A 353 -5.71 36.25 9.08
C GLY A 353 -6.85 36.53 10.08
N GLY A 354 -6.71 36.10 11.34
CA GLY A 354 -7.78 36.16 12.35
C GLY A 354 -7.70 37.33 13.34
N SER A 355 -6.85 38.33 13.10
CA SER A 355 -6.73 39.49 13.97
C SER A 355 -6.68 40.79 13.17
N GLU A 356 -7.81 41.19 12.61
CA GLU A 356 -8.17 42.59 12.32
C GLU A 356 -9.62 42.62 11.79
N PHE A 357 -10.59 42.66 12.72
CA PHE A 357 -11.71 43.61 12.82
C PHE A 357 -12.70 43.19 13.91
#